data_AF-A0A2X1QPM5-F1
#
_entry.id   AF-A0A2X1QPM5-F1
#
_cell.length_a   1.000
_cell.length_b   1.000
_cell.length_c   1.000
_cell.angle_alpha   90.00
_cell.angle_beta   90.00
_cell.angle_gamma   90.00
#
_symmetry.space_group_name_H-M   'P 1'
#
loop_
_entity.id
_entity.type
_entity.pdbx_description
1 polymer ?
#
loop_
_entity_poly.entity_id
_entity_poly.type
_entity_poly.pdbx_seq_one_letter_code
_entity_poly.pdbx_strand_id
1 'polypeptide(L)' 'MLEFSSQDCVFMQRALDLAAKGQYTTTPNPSVGCVLVKKW' A
#
# COMPACT_ATOMS: atom_id res chain seq x y z
N MET A 1 -14.05 -8.41 -14.53
CA MET A 1 -13.39 -7.54 -13.54
C MET A 1 -13.01 -8.44 -12.37
N LEU A 2 -11.77 -8.39 -11.87
CA LEU A 2 -11.39 -9.18 -10.69
C LEU A 2 -12.03 -8.55 -9.46
N GLU A 3 -12.84 -9.31 -8.74
CA GLU A 3 -13.37 -8.93 -7.43
C GLU A 3 -12.23 -8.94 -6.41
N PHE A 4 -11.99 -7.81 -5.75
CA PHE A 4 -11.03 -7.73 -4.65
C PHE A 4 -11.65 -8.34 -3.40
N SER A 5 -10.89 -9.17 -2.69
CA SER A 5 -11.34 -9.69 -1.41
C SER A 5 -11.29 -8.60 -0.34
N SER A 6 -12.05 -8.79 0.74
CA SER A 6 -11.97 -7.91 1.92
C SER A 6 -10.54 -7.84 2.49
N GLN A 7 -9.76 -8.92 2.37
CA GLN A 7 -8.37 -8.96 2.79
C GLN A 7 -7.47 -8.10 1.89
N ASP A 8 -7.71 -8.08 0.58
CA ASP A 8 -6.96 -7.23 -0.35
C ASP A 8 -7.13 -5.75 -0.01
N CYS A 9 -8.35 -5.32 0.35
CA CYS A 9 -8.61 -3.96 0.82
C CYS A 9 -7.82 -3.62 2.09
N VAL A 10 -7.75 -4.54 3.05
CA VAL A 10 -6.98 -4.35 4.30
C VAL A 10 -5.48 -4.23 4.00
N PHE A 11 -4.93 -5.08 3.12
CA PHE A 11 -3.54 -5.00 2.73
C PHE A 11 -3.21 -3.72 1.96
N MET A 12 -4.12 -3.27 1.09
CA MET A 12 -3.97 -2.01 0.36
C MET A 12 -3.99 -0.80 1.32
N GLN A 13 -4.89 -0.78 2.30
CA GLN A 13 -4.89 0.27 3.33
C GLN A 13 -3.53 0.36 4.03
N ARG A 14 -2.95 -0.78 4.42
CA ARG A 14 -1.61 -0.83 5.01
C ARG A 14 -0.52 -0.32 4.06
N ALA A 15 -0.62 -0.60 2.77
CA ALA A 15 0.32 -0.06 1.78
C ALA A 15 0.22 1.46 1.67
N LEU A 16 -0.99 2.02 1.68
CA LEU A 16 -1.22 3.47 1.69
C LEU A 16 -0.68 4.12 2.96
N ASP A 17 -0.88 3.51 4.13
CA ASP A 17 -0.32 4.01 5.39
C ASP A 17 1.22 4.04 5.38
N LEU A 18 1.85 3.08 4.69
CA LEU A 18 3.30 3.09 4.47
C LEU A 18 3.72 4.21 3.51
N ALA A 19 2.96 4.42 2.43
CA ALA A 19 3.21 5.50 1.47
C ALA A 19 3.12 6.88 2.14
N ALA A 20 2.14 7.10 3.02
CA ALA A 20 1.94 8.37 3.73
C ALA A 20 3.16 8.83 4.54
N LYS A 21 4.02 7.91 5.00
CA LYS A 21 5.26 8.24 5.71
C LYS A 21 6.25 9.04 4.86
N GLY A 22 6.19 8.91 3.53
CA GLY A 22 7.06 9.63 2.59
C GLY A 22 6.59 11.03 2.21
N GLN A 23 5.41 11.47 2.66
CA GLN A 23 4.72 12.65 2.12
C GLN A 23 5.50 13.98 2.19
N TYR A 24 6.52 14.08 3.06
CA TYR A 24 7.31 15.30 3.25
C TYR A 24 8.77 15.18 2.79
N THR A 25 9.21 14.00 2.37
CA THR A 25 10.62 13.72 2.08
C THR A 25 10.86 13.12 0.70
N THR A 26 9.81 12.65 0.01
CA THR A 26 10.00 11.97 -1.28
C THR A 26 10.07 12.91 -2.48
N THR A 27 9.74 14.20 -2.36
CA THR A 27 9.77 15.17 -3.49
C THR A 27 11.14 15.19 -4.18
N PRO A 28 11.21 15.10 -5.53
CA PRO A 28 10.13 15.16 -6.52
C PRO A 28 9.42 13.83 -6.82
N ASN A 29 9.79 12.74 -6.16
CA ASN A 29 9.24 11.41 -6.38
C ASN A 29 7.91 11.19 -5.63
N PRO A 30 7.00 10.37 -6.18
CA PRO A 30 5.78 9.99 -5.49
C PRO A 30 6.10 9.15 -4.25
N SER A 31 5.28 9.27 -3.21
CA SER A 31 5.38 8.40 -2.05
C SER A 31 4.70 7.06 -2.35
N VAL A 32 5.45 5.96 -2.26
CA VAL A 32 4.99 4.61 -2.63
C VAL A 32 5.15 3.68 -1.44
N GLY A 33 4.11 2.90 -1.16
CA GLY A 33 4.12 1.85 -0.13
C GLY A 33 3.84 0.49 -0.74
N CYS A 34 4.47 -0.55 -0.20
CA CYS A 34 4.35 -1.93 -0.67
C CYS A 34 4.25 -2.89 0.51
N VAL A 35 3.40 -3.91 0.37
CA VAL A 35 3.25 -5.00 1.35
C VAL A 35 3.38 -6.34 0.63
N LEU A 36 4.16 -7.25 1.21
CA LEU A 36 4.28 -8.62 0.74
C LEU A 36 3.43 -9.52 1.64
N VAL A 37 2.48 -10.23 1.04
CA VAL A 37 1.56 -11.14 1.73
C VAL A 37 1.93 -12.57 1.35
N LYS A 38 2.18 -13.40 2.36
CA LYS A 38 2.38 -14.84 2.16
C LYS A 38 1.08 -15.57 2.42
N LYS A 39 0.60 -16.31 1.42
CA LYS A 39 -0.40 -17.36 1.61
C LYS A 39 0.33 -18.64 2.02
N TRP A 40 -0.22 -19.34 3.00
CA TRP A 40 0.37 -20.55 3.57
C TRP A 40 0.29 -21.71 2.59
#